data_AF-A0A835IP55-F1
#
_entry.id   AF-A0A835IP55-F1
#
_cell.length_a   1.000
_cell.length_b   1.000
_cell.length_c   1.000
_cell.angle_alpha   90.00
_cell.angle_beta   90.00
_cell.angle_gamma   90.00
#
_symmetry.space_group_name_H-M   'P 1'
#
loop_
_entity.id
_entity.type
_entity.pdbx_description
1 polymer ?
#
loop_
_entity_poly.entity_id
_entity_poly.type
_entity_poly.pdbx_seq_one_letter_code
_entity_poly.pdbx_strand_id
1 'polypeptide(L)'
;MSSTGSQKGGRGKPKSTKTVSRSSKAGLQFPVGRIARFLKAGKYAERVGAGAPVYLSAVLEYLAAEVLELAGNAARDNKKNRIIPRHIQLAVRNDEELSKLLGTVTIANAGVVPNINPVLLPKKTVIVGGEARRDPPDADIIHIRAHPHHPGENQGMGLRPTRQPVS
;
A
#
# COMPACT_ATOMS: atom_id res chain seq x y z
N MET A 1 75.50 -21.27 15.54
CA MET A 1 74.46 -21.99 16.30
C MET A 1 73.12 -21.36 15.96
N SER A 2 72.22 -22.20 15.43
CA SER A 2 70.74 -22.12 15.43
C SER A 2 70.02 -20.77 15.31
N SER A 3 69.33 -20.62 14.18
CA SER A 3 68.15 -19.78 13.97
C SER A 3 66.94 -20.31 14.75
N THR A 4 66.16 -19.41 15.35
CA THR A 4 64.79 -19.72 15.82
C THR A 4 63.88 -18.50 15.60
N GLY A 5 63.44 -18.34 14.34
CA GLY A 5 62.26 -17.53 14.02
C GLY A 5 61.01 -18.32 14.38
N SER A 6 60.24 -17.84 15.36
CA SER A 6 58.98 -18.44 15.76
C SER A 6 57.90 -18.07 14.73
N GLN A 7 57.75 -18.92 13.71
CA GLN A 7 56.74 -18.77 12.67
C GLN A 7 55.38 -19.20 13.23
N LYS A 8 54.55 -18.23 13.59
CA LYS A 8 53.17 -18.46 14.06
C LYS A 8 52.37 -19.10 12.91
N GLY A 9 52.13 -20.40 12.99
CA GLY A 9 51.44 -21.20 11.98
C GLY A 9 50.03 -20.69 11.72
N GLY A 10 49.86 -19.92 10.64
CA GLY A 10 48.56 -19.66 10.04
C GLY A 10 47.99 -20.97 9.52
N ARG A 11 46.79 -21.32 9.97
CA ARG A 11 46.06 -22.54 9.59
C ARG A 11 46.08 -22.68 8.06
N GLY A 12 46.74 -23.73 7.58
CA GLY A 12 46.95 -24.00 6.16
C GLY A 12 45.65 -23.97 5.36
N LYS A 13 45.76 -23.55 4.10
CA LYS A 13 44.67 -23.30 3.15
C LYS A 13 43.66 -24.47 3.18
N PRO A 14 42.46 -24.29 3.78
CA PRO A 14 41.49 -25.37 3.84
C PRO A 14 41.00 -25.68 2.42
N LYS A 15 40.82 -26.98 2.16
CA LYS A 15 40.19 -27.55 0.95
C LYS A 15 38.99 -26.69 0.57
N SER A 16 38.92 -26.23 -0.69
CA SER A 16 37.91 -25.30 -1.23
C SER A 16 36.49 -25.69 -0.83
N THR A 17 36.03 -25.21 0.33
CA THR A 17 34.63 -25.29 0.74
C THR A 17 33.84 -24.41 -0.21
N LYS A 18 32.69 -24.89 -0.70
CA LYS A 18 31.77 -24.10 -1.52
C LYS A 18 31.58 -22.73 -0.86
N THR A 19 31.92 -21.66 -1.59
CA THR A 19 31.83 -20.30 -1.05
C THR A 19 30.36 -19.93 -0.94
N VAL A 20 29.84 -19.85 0.29
CA VAL A 20 28.47 -19.39 0.54
C VAL A 20 28.45 -17.88 0.58
N SER A 21 27.55 -17.26 -0.20
CA SER A 21 27.40 -15.82 -0.26
C SER A 21 26.90 -15.25 1.08
N ARG A 22 27.25 -14.00 1.39
CA ARG A 22 26.75 -13.33 2.61
C ARG A 22 25.23 -13.18 2.61
N SER A 23 24.61 -12.97 1.44
CA SER A 23 23.15 -12.95 1.29
C SER A 23 22.53 -14.30 1.68
N SER A 24 23.06 -15.41 1.14
CA SER A 24 22.58 -16.75 1.48
C SER A 24 22.75 -17.08 2.96
N LYS A 25 23.89 -16.68 3.57
CA LYS A 25 24.09 -16.83 5.03
C LYS A 25 23.12 -16.01 5.87
N ALA A 26 22.66 -14.87 5.36
CA ALA A 26 21.73 -13.99 6.05
C ALA A 26 20.25 -14.27 5.73
N GLY A 27 19.95 -15.19 4.81
CA GLY A 27 18.58 -15.48 4.37
C GLY A 27 17.96 -14.36 3.52
N LEU A 28 18.76 -13.50 2.89
CA LEU A 28 18.29 -12.34 2.13
C LEU A 28 18.38 -12.59 0.62
N GLN A 29 17.37 -12.15 -0.13
CA GLN A 29 17.41 -12.05 -1.59
C GLN A 29 18.29 -10.88 -2.04
N PHE A 30 18.32 -9.80 -1.28
CA PHE A 30 19.10 -8.61 -1.62
C PHE A 30 20.63 -8.86 -1.48
N PRO A 31 21.44 -8.19 -2.33
CA PRO A 31 22.87 -8.46 -2.43
C PRO A 31 23.69 -7.77 -1.33
N VAL A 32 23.83 -8.39 -0.17
CA VAL A 32 24.64 -7.92 0.98
C VAL A 32 26.07 -7.54 0.55
N GLY A 33 26.65 -8.32 -0.35
CA GLY A 33 28.00 -8.05 -0.88
C GLY A 33 28.11 -6.72 -1.63
N ARG A 34 27.10 -6.41 -2.45
CA ARG A 34 27.04 -5.18 -3.26
C ARG A 34 26.76 -3.97 -2.37
N ILE A 35 25.85 -4.10 -1.42
CA ILE A 35 25.52 -3.04 -0.46
C ILE A 35 26.74 -2.70 0.41
N ALA A 36 27.50 -3.70 0.87
CA ALA A 36 28.76 -3.45 1.57
C ALA A 36 29.77 -2.65 0.74
N ARG A 37 29.87 -2.94 -0.57
CA ARG A 37 30.73 -2.18 -1.48
C ARG A 37 30.25 -0.73 -1.63
N PHE A 38 28.94 -0.51 -1.79
CA PHE A 38 28.36 0.82 -1.89
C PHE A 38 28.53 1.65 -0.61
N LEU A 39 28.40 1.05 0.58
CA LEU A 39 28.65 1.74 1.84
C LEU A 39 30.11 2.22 1.96
N LYS A 40 31.08 1.42 1.51
CA LYS A 40 32.50 1.83 1.48
C LYS A 40 32.77 2.90 0.43
N ALA A 41 32.22 2.73 -0.77
CA ALA A 41 32.41 3.67 -1.87
C ALA A 41 31.77 5.04 -1.60
N GLY A 42 30.65 5.07 -0.87
CA GLY A 42 29.93 6.29 -0.49
C GLY A 42 30.61 7.13 0.59
N LYS A 43 31.68 6.62 1.24
CA LYS A 43 32.45 7.34 2.26
C LYS A 43 31.59 7.93 3.41
N TYR A 44 30.51 7.24 3.79
CA TYR A 44 29.62 7.66 4.88
C TYR A 44 30.30 7.65 6.26
N ALA A 45 31.34 6.83 6.42
CA ALA A 45 32.19 6.74 7.60
C ALA A 45 33.56 6.16 7.21
N GLU A 46 34.58 6.35 8.05
CA GLU A 46 35.93 5.78 7.85
C GLU A 46 35.89 4.23 7.82
N ARG A 47 35.03 3.63 8.66
CA ARG A 47 34.87 2.19 8.79
C ARG A 47 33.40 1.80 8.72
N VAL A 48 33.13 0.67 8.07
CA VAL A 48 31.79 0.08 7.97
C VAL A 48 31.82 -1.27 8.69
N GLY A 49 31.04 -1.40 9.76
CA GLY A 49 30.91 -2.65 10.52
C GLY A 49 30.36 -3.80 9.67
N ALA A 50 30.72 -5.04 9.99
CA ALA A 50 30.33 -6.21 9.19
C ALA A 50 28.81 -6.44 9.14
N GLY A 51 28.08 -6.05 10.19
CA GLY A 51 26.61 -6.18 10.29
C GLY A 51 25.83 -5.07 9.57
N ALA A 52 26.41 -3.88 9.38
CA ALA A 52 25.75 -2.75 8.73
C ALA A 52 25.18 -3.09 7.33
N PRO A 53 25.93 -3.71 6.39
CA PRO A 53 25.38 -4.08 5.09
C PRO A 53 24.31 -5.17 5.17
N VAL A 54 24.34 -6.05 6.18
CA VAL A 54 23.32 -7.09 6.37
C VAL A 54 22.00 -6.43 6.78
N TYR A 55 22.05 -5.59 7.81
CA TYR A 55 20.88 -4.88 8.31
C TYR A 55 20.26 -3.99 7.25
N LEU A 56 21.08 -3.18 6.56
CA LEU A 56 20.57 -2.33 5.48
C LEU A 56 19.99 -3.14 4.32
N SER A 57 20.56 -4.30 3.99
CA SER A 57 19.99 -5.18 2.95
C SER A 57 18.62 -5.70 3.35
N ALA A 58 18.44 -6.10 4.62
CA ALA A 58 17.16 -6.56 5.13
C ALA A 58 16.09 -5.47 5.08
N VAL A 59 16.42 -4.24 5.49
CA VAL A 59 15.49 -3.10 5.43
C VAL A 59 15.10 -2.76 3.98
N LEU A 60 16.07 -2.74 3.07
CA LEU A 60 15.79 -2.48 1.65
C LEU A 60 14.95 -3.59 1.01
N GLU A 61 15.18 -4.85 1.38
CA GLU A 61 14.39 -5.99 0.92
C GLU A 61 12.96 -5.91 1.44
N TYR A 62 12.77 -5.58 2.72
CA TYR A 62 11.46 -5.39 3.33
C TYR A 62 10.66 -4.28 2.63
N LEU A 63 11.25 -3.09 2.48
CA LEU A 63 10.56 -1.97 1.81
C LEU A 63 10.23 -2.28 0.35
N ALA A 64 11.11 -2.99 -0.36
CA ALA A 64 10.83 -3.41 -1.73
C ALA A 64 9.69 -4.42 -1.79
N ALA A 65 9.64 -5.38 -0.86
CA ALA A 65 8.56 -6.36 -0.78
C ALA A 65 7.21 -5.70 -0.51
N GLU A 66 7.15 -4.76 0.45
CA GLU A 66 5.93 -4.03 0.81
C GLU A 66 5.35 -3.27 -0.40
N VAL A 67 6.19 -2.49 -1.10
CA VAL A 67 5.77 -1.75 -2.29
C VAL A 67 5.31 -2.71 -3.40
N LEU A 68 5.99 -3.85 -3.58
CA LEU A 68 5.63 -4.83 -4.60
C LEU A 68 4.35 -5.60 -4.28
N GLU A 69 4.08 -5.87 -3.01
CA GLU A 69 2.83 -6.50 -2.57
C GLU A 69 1.64 -5.60 -2.86
N LEU A 70 1.69 -4.35 -2.40
CA LEU A 70 0.62 -3.37 -2.62
C LEU A 70 0.45 -3.04 -4.11
N ALA A 71 1.55 -2.87 -4.86
CA ALA A 71 1.48 -2.63 -6.30
C ALA A 71 0.99 -3.86 -7.07
N GLY A 72 1.28 -5.07 -6.58
CA GLY A 72 0.75 -6.33 -7.11
C GLY A 72 -0.77 -6.41 -6.92
N ASN A 73 -1.27 -6.04 -5.74
CA ASN A 73 -2.70 -5.94 -5.47
C ASN A 73 -3.37 -4.91 -6.40
N ALA A 74 -2.80 -3.70 -6.51
CA ALA A 74 -3.30 -2.68 -7.43
C ALA A 74 -3.29 -3.13 -8.91
N ALA A 75 -2.30 -3.93 -9.32
CA ALA A 75 -2.28 -4.52 -10.66
C ALA A 75 -3.43 -5.52 -10.86
N ARG A 76 -3.64 -6.38 -9.86
CA ARG A 76 -4.70 -7.39 -9.85
C ARG A 76 -6.09 -6.76 -9.88
N ASP A 77 -6.33 -5.71 -9.11
CA ASP A 77 -7.59 -4.96 -9.08
C ASP A 77 -7.90 -4.33 -10.46
N ASN A 78 -6.85 -3.88 -11.15
CA ASN A 78 -6.94 -3.38 -12.53
C ASN A 78 -6.96 -4.51 -13.59
N LYS A 79 -7.12 -5.77 -13.17
CA LYS A 79 -7.16 -6.96 -14.03
C LYS A 79 -5.91 -7.11 -14.91
N LYS A 80 -4.74 -6.77 -14.37
CA LYS A 80 -3.43 -6.87 -15.04
C LYS A 80 -2.51 -7.82 -14.28
N ASN A 81 -1.69 -8.57 -15.02
CA ASN A 81 -0.69 -9.47 -14.45
C ASN A 81 0.72 -8.84 -14.37
N ARG A 82 0.87 -7.58 -14.80
CA ARG A 82 2.14 -6.85 -14.82
C ARG A 82 2.01 -5.55 -14.05
N ILE A 83 2.94 -5.32 -13.13
CA ILE A 83 3.08 -4.04 -12.43
C ILE A 83 3.58 -2.98 -13.42
N ILE A 84 2.91 -1.82 -13.46
CA ILE A 84 3.31 -0.64 -14.24
C ILE A 84 3.42 0.56 -13.28
N PRO A 85 4.01 1.70 -13.69
CA PRO A 85 4.18 2.86 -12.80
C PRO A 85 2.89 3.32 -12.11
N ARG A 86 1.75 3.24 -12.81
CA ARG A 86 0.43 3.54 -12.23
C ARG A 86 0.12 2.73 -10.97
N HIS A 87 0.43 1.43 -10.97
CA HIS A 87 0.16 0.56 -9.83
C HIS A 87 1.04 0.92 -8.63
N ILE A 88 2.31 1.27 -8.88
CA ILE A 88 3.23 1.74 -7.83
C ILE A 88 2.72 3.05 -7.23
N GLN A 89 2.26 4.00 -8.04
CA GLN A 89 1.70 5.25 -7.53
C GLN A 89 0.43 5.05 -6.71
N LEU A 90 -0.47 4.16 -7.14
CA LEU A 90 -1.67 3.86 -6.38
C LEU A 90 -1.32 3.21 -5.03
N ALA A 91 -0.39 2.25 -5.03
CA ALA A 91 0.09 1.61 -3.81
C ALA A 91 0.71 2.63 -2.84
N VAL A 92 1.66 3.43 -3.32
CA VAL A 92 2.38 4.41 -2.49
C VAL A 92 1.48 5.51 -1.94
N ARG A 93 0.53 6.03 -2.74
CA ARG A 93 -0.28 7.18 -2.32
C ARG A 93 -1.52 6.81 -1.51
N ASN A 94 -1.96 5.56 -1.56
CA ASN A 94 -3.06 5.05 -0.73
C ASN A 94 -2.57 4.46 0.61
N ASP A 95 -1.26 4.25 0.76
CA ASP A 95 -0.65 3.83 2.02
C ASP A 95 -0.06 5.04 2.77
N GLU A 96 -0.38 5.18 4.05
CA GLU A 96 0.00 6.35 4.85
C GLU A 96 1.53 6.43 5.05
N GLU A 97 2.16 5.30 5.38
CA GLU A 97 3.58 5.24 5.70
C GLU A 97 4.45 5.46 4.46
N LEU A 98 4.11 4.82 3.34
CA LEU A 98 4.78 4.99 2.06
C LEU A 98 4.54 6.38 1.47
N SER A 99 3.33 6.94 1.61
CA SER A 99 3.04 8.30 1.14
C SER A 99 3.87 9.33 1.91
N LYS A 100 4.06 9.12 3.21
CA LYS A 100 4.95 9.96 4.04
C LYS A 100 6.42 9.77 3.66
N LEU A 101 6.88 8.53 3.51
CA LEU A 101 8.25 8.20 3.14
C LEU A 101 8.64 8.75 1.76
N LEU A 102 7.72 8.71 0.80
CA LEU A 102 7.93 9.10 -0.60
C LEU A 102 7.20 10.41 -0.97
N GLY A 103 6.90 11.25 0.02
CA GLY A 103 6.10 12.46 -0.15
C GLY A 103 6.59 13.37 -1.27
N THR A 104 7.91 13.60 -1.33
CA THR A 104 8.57 14.47 -2.32
C THR A 104 9.06 13.74 -3.58
N VAL A 105 8.82 12.44 -3.70
CA VAL A 105 9.28 11.64 -4.84
C VAL A 105 8.24 11.66 -5.96
N THR A 106 8.68 11.99 -7.17
CA THR A 106 7.86 11.90 -8.38
C THR A 106 8.01 10.54 -9.04
N ILE A 107 6.91 9.82 -9.23
CA ILE A 107 6.89 8.55 -9.97
C ILE A 107 6.51 8.84 -11.42
N ALA A 108 7.48 8.68 -12.32
CA ALA A 108 7.28 8.94 -13.74
C ALA A 108 6.17 8.06 -14.35
N ASN A 109 5.38 8.64 -15.26
CA ASN A 109 4.33 7.95 -16.04
C ASN A 109 3.20 7.32 -15.21
N ALA A 110 2.98 7.78 -13.96
CA ALA A 110 2.05 7.12 -13.05
C ALA A 110 0.73 7.86 -12.79
N GLY A 111 0.63 9.13 -13.22
CA GLY A 111 -0.54 9.98 -12.95
C GLY A 111 -0.77 10.23 -11.45
N VAL A 112 -2.02 10.57 -11.07
CA VAL A 112 -2.40 10.90 -9.68
C VAL A 112 -3.55 10.03 -9.18
N VAL A 113 -3.70 9.89 -7.86
CA VAL A 113 -4.87 9.20 -7.28
C VAL A 113 -6.14 9.97 -7.68
N PRO A 114 -7.19 9.30 -8.18
CA PRO A 114 -8.42 9.98 -8.53
C PRO A 114 -9.05 10.65 -7.30
N ASN A 115 -9.21 11.97 -7.36
CA ASN A 115 -9.87 12.75 -6.32
C ASN A 115 -10.55 13.96 -6.97
N ILE A 116 -11.84 14.14 -6.70
CA ILE A 116 -12.61 15.31 -7.16
C ILE A 116 -13.11 16.01 -5.91
N ASN A 117 -12.79 17.30 -5.78
CA ASN A 117 -13.32 18.09 -4.66
C ASN A 117 -14.87 18.08 -4.73
N PRO A 118 -15.59 17.80 -3.64
CA PRO A 118 -17.06 17.71 -3.65
C PRO A 118 -17.78 18.92 -4.24
N VAL A 119 -17.19 20.13 -4.14
CA VAL A 119 -17.73 21.37 -4.72
C VAL A 119 -17.81 21.32 -6.25
N LEU A 120 -16.96 20.51 -6.89
CA LEU A 120 -16.93 20.34 -8.34
C LEU A 120 -17.92 19.27 -8.84
N LEU A 121 -18.59 18.56 -7.93
CA LEU A 121 -19.58 17.58 -8.32
C LEU A 121 -20.87 18.27 -8.79
N PRO A 122 -21.56 17.74 -9.81
CA PRO A 122 -22.89 18.22 -10.17
C PRO A 122 -23.80 18.16 -8.95
N LYS A 123 -24.60 19.21 -8.74
CA LYS A 123 -25.67 19.17 -7.74
C LYS A 123 -26.58 17.97 -8.05
N LYS A 124 -26.90 17.16 -7.04
CA LYS A 124 -27.84 16.04 -7.20
C LYS A 124 -29.16 16.61 -7.73
N THR A 125 -29.49 16.30 -8.98
CA THR A 125 -30.85 16.48 -9.50
C THR A 125 -31.65 15.23 -9.13
N VAL A 126 -32.56 15.34 -8.17
CA VAL A 126 -33.52 14.28 -7.91
C VAL A 126 -34.58 14.34 -9.01
N ILE A 127 -34.62 13.34 -9.91
CA ILE A 127 -35.74 13.21 -10.84
C ILE A 127 -36.89 12.59 -10.07
N VAL A 128 -37.78 13.43 -9.54
CA VAL A 128 -39.09 13.01 -9.04
C VAL A 128 -40.10 13.22 -10.18
N GLY A 129 -40.65 12.15 -10.73
CA GLY A 129 -41.82 12.23 -11.63
C GLY A 129 -41.57 12.82 -13.02
N GLY A 130 -40.37 12.71 -13.60
CA GLY A 130 -40.14 13.05 -15.01
C GLY A 130 -39.89 14.53 -15.32
N GLU A 131 -39.86 15.41 -14.32
CA GLU A 131 -39.40 16.80 -14.47
C GLU A 131 -38.17 17.09 -13.62
N ALA A 132 -37.11 17.60 -14.24
CA ALA A 132 -35.91 18.06 -13.54
C ALA A 132 -36.18 19.41 -12.85
N ARG A 133 -36.48 19.40 -11.55
CA ARG A 133 -36.49 20.60 -10.72
C ARG A 133 -35.10 20.79 -10.09
N ARG A 134 -34.56 22.01 -10.20
CA ARG A 134 -33.29 22.39 -9.57
C ARG A 134 -33.56 22.79 -8.12
N ASP A 135 -32.95 22.11 -7.15
CA ASP A 135 -33.01 22.54 -5.76
C ASP A 135 -32.21 23.85 -5.56
N PRO A 136 -32.81 24.90 -4.96
CA PRO A 136 -32.10 26.12 -4.62
C PRO A 136 -31.16 25.90 -3.41
N PRO A 137 -30.14 26.77 -3.22
CA PRO A 137 -28.98 26.45 -2.37
C PRO A 137 -29.23 26.47 -0.86
N ASP A 138 -30.34 27.04 -0.37
CA ASP A 138 -30.48 27.42 1.04
C ASP A 138 -31.86 27.03 1.62
N ALA A 139 -32.13 25.73 1.80
CA ALA A 139 -33.36 25.27 2.48
C ALA A 139 -33.05 24.44 3.74
N ASP A 140 -32.28 25.02 4.64
CA ASP A 140 -32.25 24.64 6.06
C ASP A 140 -33.20 25.54 6.87
N ILE A 141 -34.51 25.52 6.64
CA ILE A 141 -35.49 26.10 7.59
C ILE A 141 -36.81 25.30 7.59
N ILE A 142 -36.96 24.45 8.62
CA ILE A 142 -38.09 24.41 9.55
C ILE A 142 -39.46 24.77 8.95
N HIS A 143 -40.35 23.80 8.79
CA HIS A 143 -41.79 23.99 9.03
C HIS A 143 -42.40 22.75 9.69
N ILE A 144 -42.44 22.84 11.02
CA ILE A 144 -43.34 22.09 11.89
C ILE A 144 -44.79 22.51 11.58
N ARG A 145 -45.66 21.51 11.39
CA ARG A 145 -47.12 21.50 11.69
C ARG A 145 -48.03 22.39 10.83
N ALA A 146 -49.02 21.78 10.15
CA ALA A 146 -50.39 21.61 10.67
C ALA A 146 -51.41 21.14 9.61
N HIS A 147 -52.37 20.31 10.07
CA HIS A 147 -53.76 20.13 9.60
C HIS A 147 -54.07 19.15 8.44
N PRO A 148 -55.31 18.63 8.32
CA PRO A 148 -56.30 18.28 9.36
C PRO A 148 -56.90 16.87 9.19
N HIS A 149 -57.63 16.43 10.21
CA HIS A 149 -58.57 15.31 10.19
C HIS A 149 -59.62 15.45 9.07
N HIS A 150 -59.91 14.37 8.35
CA HIS A 150 -61.27 14.09 7.86
C HIS A 150 -61.61 12.59 7.85
N PRO A 151 -62.90 12.23 8.02
CA PRO A 151 -63.34 10.94 8.53
C PRO A 151 -63.78 9.97 7.43
N GLY A 152 -63.70 8.68 7.75
CA GLY A 152 -64.64 7.66 7.27
C GLY A 152 -64.39 7.10 5.88
N GLU A 153 -63.79 5.90 5.82
CA GLU A 153 -64.28 4.85 4.93
C GLU A 153 -63.91 3.47 5.50
N ASN A 154 -64.95 2.77 5.94
CA ASN A 154 -64.95 1.41 6.40
C ASN A 154 -65.00 0.50 5.16
N GLN A 155 -64.05 -0.45 5.01
CA GLN A 155 -64.27 -1.69 4.27
C GLN A 155 -63.10 -2.67 4.42
N GLY A 156 -63.41 -3.87 4.91
CA GLY A 156 -62.80 -5.09 4.39
C GLY A 156 -61.71 -5.75 5.22
N MET A 157 -62.12 -6.62 6.15
CA MET A 157 -61.31 -7.71 6.69
C MET A 157 -60.64 -8.54 5.58
N GLY A 158 -59.37 -8.91 5.78
CA GLY A 158 -58.67 -9.83 4.90
C GLY A 158 -57.33 -10.30 5.46
N LEU A 159 -57.35 -10.98 6.60
CA LEU A 159 -56.19 -11.71 7.13
C LEU A 159 -55.73 -12.76 6.11
N ARG A 160 -54.45 -12.73 5.72
CA ARG A 160 -53.77 -13.91 5.16
C ARG A 160 -52.49 -14.23 5.94
N PRO A 161 -52.33 -15.46 6.42
CA PRO A 161 -51.25 -15.86 7.32
C PRO A 161 -49.94 -16.18 6.57
N THR A 162 -48.86 -15.92 7.30
CA THR A 162 -47.47 -16.31 7.06
C THR A 162 -47.31 -17.83 6.89
N ARG A 163 -46.64 -18.27 5.82
CA ARG A 163 -46.11 -19.65 5.73
C ARG A 163 -44.67 -19.68 6.25
N GLN A 164 -44.44 -20.64 7.14
CA GLN A 164 -43.15 -21.03 7.72
C GLN A 164 -42.24 -21.73 6.68
N PRO A 165 -40.91 -21.80 6.93
CA PRO A 165 -39.97 -22.53 6.09
C PRO A 165 -40.08 -24.05 6.32
N VAL A 166 -39.85 -24.82 5.26
CA VAL A 166 -39.64 -26.27 5.31
C VAL A 166 -38.16 -26.58 5.52
N SER A 167 -37.93 -27.63 6.33
CA SER A 167 -36.66 -28.20 6.78
C SER A 167 -35.70 -28.64 5.68
#